data_AF-A0A6B2E6L0-F1
#
_entry.id   AF-A0A6B2E6L0-F1
#
_cell.length_a   1.000
_cell.length_b   1.000
_cell.length_c   1.000
_cell.angle_alpha   90.00
_cell.angle_beta   90.00
_cell.angle_gamma   90.00
#
_symmetry.space_group_name_H-M   'P 1'
#
loop_
_entity.id
_entity.type
_entity.pdbx_description
1 polymer ?
#
loop_
_entity_poly.entity_id
_entity_poly.type
_entity_poly.pdbx_seq_one_letter_code
_entity_poly.pdbx_strand_id
1 'polypeptide(L)'
;MSRRLSLVWTLIYLAHLVSCSSDSLYRNARLSPRIVQTRHGRLQGLILPLDSFKFLKPVEIFLGVPYATPPTKLNRFSPTRTTSPWDGIRISDKYSAVCPQRLPKVTNETLALEKMPRGRLEYLKRLLPFLQNQSEDCLYLNVFSPMHGK
;
A
#
# COMPACT_ATOMS: atom_id res chain seq x y z
N MET A 1 31.53 -28.47 22.38
CA MET A 1 30.73 -28.49 21.14
C MET A 1 29.27 -28.04 21.27
N SER A 2 28.71 -27.85 22.48
CA SER A 2 27.27 -27.56 22.67
C SER A 2 26.84 -26.09 22.43
N ARG A 3 27.73 -25.10 22.65
CA ARG A 3 27.37 -23.66 22.53
C ARG A 3 27.15 -23.16 21.10
N ARG A 4 27.77 -23.78 20.09
CA ARG A 4 27.59 -23.38 18.67
C ARG A 4 26.25 -23.84 18.11
N LEU A 5 25.71 -24.97 18.56
CA LEU A 5 24.39 -25.45 18.12
C LEU A 5 23.24 -24.57 18.67
N SER A 6 23.35 -24.06 19.90
CA SER A 6 22.32 -23.20 20.51
C SER A 6 22.18 -21.84 19.80
N LEU A 7 23.28 -21.26 19.31
CA LEU A 7 23.28 -20.03 18.49
C LEU A 7 22.64 -20.25 17.12
N VAL A 8 22.85 -21.41 16.50
CA VAL A 8 22.24 -21.74 15.20
C VAL A 8 20.73 -21.94 15.35
N TRP A 9 20.28 -22.62 16.41
CA TRP A 9 18.85 -22.82 16.69
C TRP A 9 18.13 -21.52 17.06
N THR A 10 18.78 -20.61 17.80
CA THR A 10 18.22 -19.28 18.11
C THR A 10 18.17 -18.37 16.88
N LEU A 11 19.15 -18.43 15.98
CA LEU A 11 19.12 -17.71 14.69
C LEU A 11 18.02 -18.24 13.75
N ILE A 12 17.79 -19.57 13.71
CA ILE A 12 16.68 -20.18 12.97
C ILE A 12 15.33 -19.74 13.56
N TYR A 13 15.20 -19.69 14.90
CA TYR A 13 13.98 -19.23 15.56
C TYR A 13 13.69 -17.74 15.33
N LEU A 14 14.73 -16.90 15.28
CA LEU A 14 14.60 -15.47 14.92
C LEU A 14 14.23 -15.27 13.44
N ALA A 15 14.70 -16.13 12.53
CA ALA A 15 14.33 -16.07 11.11
C ALA A 15 12.85 -16.40 10.87
N HIS A 16 12.21 -17.18 11.75
CA HIS A 16 10.78 -17.48 11.68
C HIS A 16 9.87 -16.37 12.24
N LEU A 17 10.42 -15.38 12.96
CA LEU A 17 9.65 -14.26 13.54
C LEU A 17 9.51 -13.06 12.59
N VAL A 18 10.15 -13.09 11.41
CA VAL A 18 10.00 -12.05 10.38
C VAL A 18 9.21 -12.60 9.19
N SER A 19 7.90 -12.76 9.38
CA SER A 19 6.96 -12.75 8.26
C SER A 19 5.90 -11.70 8.54
N CYS A 20 6.17 -10.49 8.04
CA CYS A 20 5.18 -9.45 7.90
C CYS A 20 4.17 -9.93 6.85
N SER A 21 3.00 -10.38 7.31
CA SER A 21 1.91 -10.81 6.45
C SER A 21 1.22 -9.59 5.85
N SER A 22 1.77 -9.10 4.75
CA SER A 22 1.01 -8.28 3.80
C SER A 22 1.43 -8.67 2.38
N ASP A 23 0.41 -9.10 1.61
CA ASP A 23 0.36 -9.25 0.16
C ASP A 23 1.03 -10.46 -0.51
N SER A 24 0.36 -11.63 -0.44
CA SER A 24 0.58 -12.73 -1.39
C SER A 24 0.34 -12.30 -2.84
N LEU A 25 -0.55 -11.33 -3.07
CA LEU A 25 -0.97 -10.88 -4.39
C LEU A 25 0.17 -10.17 -5.14
N TYR A 26 0.89 -9.29 -4.45
CA TYR A 26 1.95 -8.46 -5.04
C TYR A 26 3.32 -9.14 -5.05
N ARG A 27 3.46 -10.34 -4.46
CA ARG A 27 4.72 -11.09 -4.40
C ARG A 27 5.33 -11.35 -5.78
N ASN A 28 4.48 -11.52 -6.79
CA ASN A 28 4.88 -11.79 -8.18
C ASN A 28 4.71 -10.55 -9.07
N ALA A 29 4.45 -9.38 -8.49
CA ALA A 29 4.38 -8.15 -9.25
C ALA A 29 5.78 -7.80 -9.79
N ARG A 30 5.83 -7.33 -11.03
CA ARG A 30 7.07 -6.95 -11.71
C ARG A 30 6.95 -5.56 -12.31
N LEU A 31 8.05 -4.84 -12.47
CA LEU A 31 8.04 -3.54 -13.15
C LEU A 31 7.45 -3.67 -14.56
N SER A 32 6.53 -2.76 -14.90
CA SER A 32 5.98 -2.69 -16.24
C SER A 32 7.08 -2.19 -17.20
N PRO A 33 7.27 -2.81 -18.37
CA PRO A 33 8.16 -2.27 -19.39
C PRO A 33 7.61 -0.98 -20.02
N ARG A 34 6.30 -0.71 -19.86
CA ARG A 34 5.64 0.48 -20.40
C ARG A 34 5.86 1.67 -19.47
N ILE A 35 6.37 2.75 -20.05
CA ILE A 35 6.44 4.06 -19.40
C ILE A 35 5.29 4.90 -19.93
N VAL A 36 4.48 5.44 -19.04
CA VAL A 36 3.33 6.29 -19.38
C VAL A 36 3.71 7.75 -19.20
N GLN A 37 3.65 8.53 -20.29
CA GLN A 37 3.79 9.98 -20.23
C GLN A 37 2.47 10.60 -19.75
N THR A 38 2.51 11.34 -18.64
CA THR A 38 1.40 12.16 -18.17
C THR A 38 1.67 13.65 -18.46
N ARG A 39 0.70 14.51 -18.16
CA ARG A 39 0.88 15.98 -18.24
C ARG A 39 1.94 16.51 -17.27
N HIS A 40 2.23 15.78 -16.19
CA HIS A 40 3.14 16.21 -15.13
C HIS A 40 4.48 15.46 -15.13
N GLY A 41 4.61 14.39 -15.91
CA GLY A 41 5.87 13.62 -15.98
C GLY A 41 5.65 12.17 -16.36
N ARG A 42 6.75 11.41 -16.43
CA ARG A 42 6.74 9.99 -16.78
C ARG A 42 6.51 9.12 -15.57
N LEU A 43 5.66 8.10 -15.73
CA LEU A 43 5.33 7.11 -14.71
C LEU A 43 5.67 5.71 -15.18
N GLN A 44 6.11 4.88 -14.25
CA GLN A 44 6.29 3.44 -14.46
C GLN A 44 5.55 2.68 -13.36
N GLY A 45 4.64 1.79 -13.76
CA GLY A 45 3.84 0.98 -12.87
C GLY A 45 4.39 -0.43 -12.68
N LEU A 46 3.56 -1.32 -12.14
CA LEU A 46 3.82 -2.75 -12.03
C LEU A 46 2.82 -3.54 -12.88
N ILE A 47 3.21 -4.72 -13.32
CA ILE A 47 2.31 -5.75 -13.84
C ILE A 47 2.01 -6.72 -12.71
N LEU A 48 0.72 -6.86 -12.41
CA LEU A 48 0.18 -7.85 -11.49
C LEU A 48 -0.37 -9.03 -12.31
N PRO A 49 0.29 -10.21 -12.30
CA PRO A 49 -0.06 -11.29 -13.22
C PRO A 49 -1.40 -11.97 -12.89
N LEU A 50 -1.79 -12.02 -11.62
CA LEU A 50 -3.02 -12.66 -11.12
C LEU A 50 -3.14 -14.17 -11.44
N ASP A 51 -2.03 -14.85 -11.73
CA ASP A 51 -2.00 -16.28 -12.12
C ASP A 51 -2.65 -17.23 -11.09
N SER A 52 -2.71 -16.83 -9.82
CA SER A 52 -3.37 -17.61 -8.75
C SER A 52 -4.90 -17.63 -8.86
N PHE A 53 -5.49 -16.77 -9.70
CA PHE A 53 -6.93 -16.65 -9.88
C PHE A 53 -7.34 -17.16 -11.25
N LYS A 54 -8.09 -18.26 -11.26
CA LYS A 54 -8.65 -18.82 -12.50
C LYS A 54 -9.48 -17.74 -13.22
N PHE A 55 -9.19 -17.52 -14.50
CA PHE A 55 -9.87 -16.57 -15.40
C PHE A 55 -9.54 -15.08 -15.27
N LEU A 56 -8.69 -14.66 -14.33
CA LEU A 56 -8.25 -13.27 -14.28
C LEU A 56 -7.08 -13.04 -15.23
N LYS A 57 -7.12 -11.92 -15.96
CA LYS A 57 -6.00 -11.47 -16.80
C LYS A 57 -5.07 -10.56 -15.99
N PRO A 58 -3.80 -10.43 -16.38
CA PRO A 58 -2.89 -9.48 -15.77
C PRO A 58 -3.42 -8.03 -15.79
N VAL A 59 -3.11 -7.29 -14.74
CA VAL A 59 -3.48 -5.88 -14.56
C VAL A 59 -2.21 -5.06 -14.44
N GLU A 60 -2.13 -3.98 -15.20
CA GLU A 60 -1.11 -2.94 -15.02
C GLU A 60 -1.58 -1.97 -13.93
N ILE A 61 -0.76 -1.78 -12.90
CA ILE A 61 -1.09 -0.99 -11.73
C ILE A 61 -0.11 0.18 -11.57
N PHE A 62 -0.62 1.32 -11.14
CA PHE A 62 0.16 2.50 -10.79
C PHE A 62 -0.29 2.95 -9.41
N LEU A 63 0.56 2.79 -8.40
CA LEU A 63 0.25 3.11 -7.01
C LEU A 63 0.90 4.44 -6.59
N GLY A 64 0.21 5.22 -5.76
CA GLY A 64 0.78 6.43 -5.19
C GLY A 64 1.09 7.53 -6.22
N VAL A 65 0.24 7.68 -7.23
CA VAL A 65 0.39 8.71 -8.26
C VAL A 65 -0.09 10.06 -7.70
N PRO A 66 0.76 11.10 -7.61
CA PRO A 66 0.34 12.41 -7.12
C PRO A 66 -0.59 13.06 -8.13
N TYR A 67 -1.74 13.57 -7.67
CA TYR A 67 -2.69 14.29 -8.52
C TYR A 67 -2.86 15.77 -8.15
N ALA A 68 -2.39 16.16 -6.97
CA ALA A 68 -2.45 17.54 -6.48
C ALA A 68 -1.24 17.85 -5.59
N THR A 69 -0.98 19.15 -5.37
CA THR A 69 0.04 19.59 -4.41
C THR A 69 -0.36 19.25 -2.97
N PRO A 70 0.59 18.91 -2.09
CA PRO A 70 0.29 18.61 -0.68
C PRO A 70 -0.49 19.74 0.00
N PRO A 71 -1.62 19.45 0.67
CA PRO A 71 -2.47 20.45 1.34
C PRO A 71 -1.91 20.79 2.74
N THR A 72 -0.59 20.96 2.84
CA THR A 72 0.13 21.19 4.10
C THR A 72 0.40 22.68 4.32
N LYS A 73 0.58 23.08 5.58
CA LYS A 73 0.96 24.45 5.97
C LYS A 73 0.00 25.50 5.38
N LEU A 74 0.51 26.41 4.55
CA LEU A 74 -0.25 27.49 3.92
C LEU A 74 -1.33 26.99 2.95
N ASN A 75 -1.21 25.76 2.45
CA ASN A 75 -2.21 25.17 1.56
C ASN A 75 -3.36 24.49 2.33
N ARG A 76 -3.31 24.43 3.67
CA ARG A 76 -4.38 23.81 4.45
C ARG A 76 -5.67 24.64 4.32
N PHE A 77 -6.79 23.95 4.12
CA PHE A 77 -8.12 24.56 3.90
C PHE A 77 -8.22 25.45 2.66
N SER A 78 -7.22 25.42 1.79
CA SER A 78 -7.26 26.05 0.48
C SER A 78 -7.69 25.04 -0.59
N PRO A 79 -8.24 25.50 -1.73
CA PRO A 79 -8.45 24.63 -2.89
C PRO A 79 -7.16 23.92 -3.30
N THR A 80 -7.28 22.67 -3.75
CA THR A 80 -6.15 21.91 -4.27
C THR A 80 -5.61 22.53 -5.56
N ARG A 81 -4.31 22.38 -5.79
CA ARG A 81 -3.63 22.86 -7.00
C ARG A 81 -3.03 21.69 -7.76
N THR A 82 -2.81 21.87 -9.06
CA THR A 82 -2.16 20.87 -9.91
C THR A 82 -0.76 20.57 -9.38
N THR A 83 -0.39 19.29 -9.37
CA THR A 83 0.96 18.88 -8.95
C THR A 83 2.04 19.52 -9.81
N SER A 84 3.19 19.84 -9.20
CA SER A 84 4.37 20.25 -9.94
C SER A 84 4.83 19.11 -10.87
N PRO A 85 5.26 19.43 -12.09
CA PRO A 85 5.90 18.44 -12.93
C PRO A 85 7.17 17.88 -12.28
N TRP A 86 7.54 16.65 -12.64
CA TRP A 86 8.78 16.01 -12.19
C TRP A 86 9.63 15.57 -13.38
N ASP A 87 10.95 15.62 -13.18
CA ASP A 87 11.92 15.12 -14.15
C ASP A 87 12.14 13.61 -14.00
N GLY A 88 12.67 12.98 -15.05
CA GLY A 88 12.98 11.55 -15.03
C GLY A 88 11.74 10.65 -15.16
N ILE A 89 11.80 9.47 -14.52
CA ILE A 89 10.72 8.48 -14.46
C ILE A 89 10.40 8.24 -12.99
N ARG A 90 9.15 8.45 -12.59
CA ARG A 90 8.68 8.12 -11.25
C ARG A 90 8.14 6.70 -11.22
N ILE A 91 8.68 5.89 -10.32
CA ILE A 91 8.20 4.52 -10.05
C ILE A 91 6.99 4.61 -9.13
N SER A 92 5.87 4.03 -9.56
CA SER A 92 4.57 4.03 -8.88
C SER A 92 4.23 2.61 -8.42
N ASP A 93 5.05 2.08 -7.50
CA ASP A 93 5.04 0.68 -7.04
C ASP A 93 4.47 0.49 -5.63
N LYS A 94 4.19 1.59 -4.92
CA LYS A 94 3.76 1.58 -3.51
C LYS A 94 2.60 2.53 -3.27
N TYR A 95 1.73 2.14 -2.34
CA TYR A 95 0.71 3.04 -1.82
C TYR A 95 1.34 4.22 -1.08
N SER A 96 0.83 5.42 -1.33
CA SER A 96 1.15 6.60 -0.53
C SER A 96 0.46 6.56 0.83
N ALA A 97 0.89 7.43 1.74
CA ALA A 97 0.25 7.61 3.03
C ALA A 97 -1.24 8.01 2.85
N VAL A 98 -2.11 7.45 3.70
CA VAL A 98 -3.52 7.83 3.72
C VAL A 98 -3.70 9.17 4.46
N CYS A 99 -4.85 9.82 4.27
CA CYS A 99 -5.12 11.08 4.95
C CYS A 99 -5.29 10.88 6.46
N PRO A 100 -5.02 11.91 7.28
CA PRO A 100 -5.11 11.82 8.72
C PRO A 100 -6.54 11.51 9.18
N GLN A 101 -6.70 10.46 9.97
CA GLN A 101 -7.99 10.02 10.50
C GLN A 101 -7.82 9.43 11.91
N ARG A 102 -8.82 9.65 12.76
CA ARG A 102 -8.86 9.06 14.11
C ARG A 102 -9.28 7.60 14.01
N LEU A 103 -8.32 6.69 14.11
CA LEU A 103 -8.59 5.26 14.07
C LEU A 103 -9.18 4.75 15.40
N PRO A 104 -10.18 3.85 15.37
CA PRO A 104 -10.69 3.20 16.57
C PRO A 104 -9.63 2.26 17.16
N LYS A 105 -9.47 2.31 18.49
CA LYS A 105 -8.59 1.37 19.21
C LYS A 105 -9.31 0.04 19.38
N VAL A 106 -8.84 -1.00 18.68
CA VAL A 106 -9.41 -2.37 18.73
C VAL A 106 -8.43 -3.40 19.29
N THR A 107 -7.37 -2.96 19.96
CA THR A 107 -6.34 -3.83 20.55
C THR A 107 -6.90 -4.77 21.61
N ASN A 108 -7.87 -4.30 22.40
CA ASN A 108 -8.62 -5.14 23.33
C ASN A 108 -9.98 -5.47 22.71
N GLU A 109 -10.12 -6.71 22.26
CA GLU A 109 -11.32 -7.17 21.57
C GLU A 109 -12.56 -7.17 22.46
N THR A 110 -12.42 -7.53 23.74
CA THR A 110 -13.54 -7.56 24.69
C THR A 110 -14.12 -6.16 24.86
N LEU A 111 -13.27 -5.17 25.12
CA LEU A 111 -13.69 -3.76 25.23
C LEU A 111 -14.22 -3.19 23.90
N ALA A 112 -13.71 -3.68 22.77
CA ALA A 112 -14.21 -3.27 21.47
C ALA A 112 -15.62 -3.83 21.23
N LEU A 113 -15.88 -5.09 21.58
CA LEU A 113 -17.18 -5.75 21.41
C LEU A 113 -18.28 -5.15 22.29
N GLU A 114 -17.94 -4.53 23.41
CA GLU A 114 -18.89 -3.72 24.20
C GLU A 114 -19.37 -2.47 23.44
N LYS A 115 -18.54 -1.93 22.54
CA LYS A 115 -18.79 -0.67 21.81
C LYS A 115 -19.23 -0.87 20.37
N MET A 116 -19.01 -2.05 19.79
CA MET A 116 -19.35 -2.33 18.40
C MET A 116 -19.67 -3.80 18.12
N PRO A 117 -20.53 -4.08 17.12
CA PRO A 117 -20.81 -5.45 16.70
C PRO A 117 -19.57 -6.19 16.19
N ARG A 118 -19.55 -7.52 16.33
CA ARG A 118 -18.44 -8.39 15.89
C ARG A 118 -18.05 -8.19 14.42
N GLY A 119 -19.02 -8.06 13.52
CA GLY A 119 -18.74 -7.84 12.10
C GLY A 119 -18.01 -6.50 11.83
N ARG A 120 -18.33 -5.46 12.61
CA ARG A 120 -17.61 -4.17 12.52
C ARG A 120 -16.19 -4.28 13.04
N LEU A 121 -15.98 -5.01 14.15
CA LEU A 121 -14.65 -5.27 14.68
C LEU A 121 -13.78 -6.02 13.66
N GLU A 122 -14.31 -7.08 13.05
CA GLU A 122 -13.60 -7.86 12.04
C GLU A 122 -13.26 -7.03 10.80
N TYR A 123 -14.21 -6.22 10.32
CA TYR A 123 -13.98 -5.29 9.23
C TYR A 123 -12.84 -4.30 9.56
N LEU A 124 -12.86 -3.69 10.75
CA LEU A 124 -11.83 -2.75 11.18
C LEU A 124 -10.47 -3.43 11.30
N LYS A 125 -10.39 -4.63 11.88
CA LYS A 125 -9.13 -5.38 11.97
C LYS A 125 -8.49 -5.63 10.60
N ARG A 126 -9.31 -5.89 9.57
CA ARG A 126 -8.82 -6.07 8.19
C ARG A 126 -8.29 -4.77 7.58
N LEU A 127 -8.89 -3.62 7.90
CA LEU A 127 -8.51 -2.33 7.32
C LEU A 127 -7.35 -1.65 8.03
N LEU A 128 -7.28 -1.75 9.36
CA LEU A 128 -6.37 -0.97 10.18
C LEU A 128 -4.89 -1.04 9.74
N PRO A 129 -4.33 -2.19 9.31
CA PRO A 129 -2.97 -2.24 8.79
C PRO A 129 -2.70 -1.27 7.63
N PHE A 130 -3.69 -1.07 6.75
CA PHE A 130 -3.59 -0.17 5.60
C PHE A 130 -3.75 1.32 5.96
N LEU A 131 -4.21 1.62 7.18
CA LEU A 131 -4.51 2.98 7.63
C LEU A 131 -3.46 3.55 8.60
N GLN A 132 -2.41 2.79 8.94
CA GLN A 132 -1.40 3.20 9.92
C GLN A 132 -0.48 4.31 9.40
N ASN A 133 -0.09 4.24 8.13
CA ASN A 133 0.78 5.25 7.52
C ASN A 133 -0.05 6.46 7.08
N GLN A 134 -0.14 7.47 7.94
CA GLN A 134 -0.92 8.68 7.70
C GLN A 134 -0.03 9.91 7.51
N SER A 135 -0.44 10.81 6.61
CA SER A 135 0.21 12.09 6.37
C SER A 135 -0.82 13.11 5.87
N GLU A 136 -0.62 14.41 6.17
CA GLU A 136 -1.37 15.47 5.48
C GLU A 136 -1.04 15.54 3.99
N ASP A 137 0.16 15.09 3.59
CA ASP A 137 0.47 14.83 2.19
C ASP A 137 -0.09 13.46 1.77
N CYS A 138 -1.37 13.44 1.40
CA CYS A 138 -2.13 12.23 1.05
C CYS A 138 -2.87 12.31 -0.29
N LEU A 139 -2.62 13.35 -1.11
CA LEU A 139 -3.35 13.57 -2.38
C LEU A 139 -2.76 12.74 -3.53
N TYR A 140 -2.91 11.42 -3.38
CA TYR A 140 -2.46 10.41 -4.32
C TYR A 140 -3.61 9.52 -4.77
N LEU A 141 -3.50 8.98 -5.97
CA LEU A 141 -4.44 8.00 -6.51
C LEU A 141 -3.73 6.73 -6.94
N ASN A 142 -4.51 5.66 -7.08
CA ASN A 142 -4.06 4.38 -7.58
C ASN A 142 -4.86 4.04 -8.85
N VAL A 143 -4.19 3.61 -9.90
CA VAL A 143 -4.81 3.24 -11.19
C VAL A 143 -4.60 1.76 -11.45
N PHE A 144 -5.67 1.06 -11.81
CA PHE A 144 -5.66 -0.36 -12.17
C PHE A 144 -6.23 -0.49 -13.57
N SER A 145 -5.40 -0.90 -14.54
CA SER A 145 -5.78 -1.01 -15.94
C SER A 145 -5.60 -2.45 -16.42
N PRO A 146 -6.64 -3.10 -16.98
CA PRO A 146 -6.49 -4.42 -17.59
C PRO A 146 -5.47 -4.36 -18.73
N MET A 147 -4.51 -5.29 -18.78
CA MET A 147 -3.53 -5.31 -19.86
C MET A 147 -4.13 -5.66 -21.23
N HIS A 148 -5.31 -6.27 -21.25
CA HIS A 148 -6.02 -6.64 -22.47
C HIS A 148 -7.46 -6.15 -22.37
N GLY A 149 -7.76 -5.01 -22.99
CA GLY A 149 -9.14 -4.63 -23.34
C GLY A 149 -9.63 -5.47 -24.51
N LYS A 150 -10.93 -5.79 -24.54
CA LYS A 150 -11.57 -6.27 -25.77
C LYS A 150 -11.81 -5.09 -26.70
#